data_AF-A0A6L8FZG7-F1
#
_entry.id   AF-A0A6L8FZG7-F1
#
_cell.length_a   1.000
_cell.length_b   1.000
_cell.length_c   1.000
_cell.angle_alpha   90.00
_cell.angle_beta   90.00
_cell.angle_gamma   90.00
#
_symmetry.space_group_name_H-M   'P 1'
#
loop_
_entity.id
_entity.type
_entity.pdbx_description
1 polymer ?
#
loop_
_entity_poly.entity_id
_entity_poly.type
_entity_poly.pdbx_seq_one_letter_code
_entity_poly.pdbx_strand_id
1 'polypeptide(L)'
;MNAIRREWAILWGLALLWLLVFVASMLYHTGGRLALPLDDSFIYFQYARQAAQGHFLEYNTGAEPTAGATSLLYTLLLVPGFWLGLDGMGIAIYSLVLGGVWLG
;
A
#
# COMPACT_ATOMS: atom_id res chain seq x y z
N MET A 1 -37.20 -2.59 11.63
CA MET A 1 -36.01 -1.75 11.91
C MET A 1 -34.91 -2.48 12.71
N ASN A 2 -35.22 -3.50 13.53
CA ASN A 2 -34.23 -4.23 14.35
C ASN A 2 -33.43 -5.32 13.59
N ALA A 3 -34.02 -5.93 12.55
CA ALA A 3 -33.34 -6.95 11.74
C ALA A 3 -32.15 -6.38 10.95
N ILE A 4 -32.37 -5.24 10.27
CA ILE A 4 -31.32 -4.53 9.51
C ILE A 4 -30.14 -4.16 10.42
N ARG A 5 -30.39 -3.59 11.62
CA ARG A 5 -29.31 -3.25 12.57
C ARG A 5 -28.53 -4.47 13.05
N ARG A 6 -29.21 -5.61 13.24
CA ARG A 6 -28.57 -6.88 13.61
C ARG A 6 -27.68 -7.42 12.48
N GLU A 7 -28.15 -7.36 11.25
CA GLU A 7 -27.38 -7.77 10.06
C GLU A 7 -26.12 -6.92 9.91
N TRP A 8 -26.23 -5.59 10.03
CA TRP A 8 -25.05 -4.71 10.05
C TRP A 8 -24.09 -5.05 11.17
N ALA A 9 -24.59 -5.27 12.39
CA ALA A 9 -23.73 -5.63 13.52
C ALA A 9 -22.97 -6.95 13.27
N ILE A 10 -23.63 -7.94 12.64
CA ILE A 10 -22.99 -9.20 12.25
C ILE A 10 -21.91 -8.93 11.19
N LEU A 11 -22.22 -8.16 10.14
CA LEU A 11 -21.26 -7.85 9.08
C LEU A 11 -20.04 -7.10 9.62
N TRP A 12 -20.24 -6.09 10.47
CA TRP A 12 -19.15 -5.37 11.13
C TRP A 12 -18.34 -6.27 12.05
N GLY A 13 -19.00 -7.16 12.79
CA GLY A 13 -18.34 -8.14 13.65
C GLY A 13 -17.46 -9.11 12.85
N LEU A 14 -17.98 -9.63 11.73
CA LEU A 14 -17.23 -10.50 10.82
C LEU A 14 -16.05 -9.77 10.16
N ALA A 15 -16.25 -8.53 9.72
CA ALA A 15 -15.19 -7.71 9.14
C ALA A 15 -14.07 -7.42 10.16
N LEU A 16 -14.42 -7.08 11.40
CA LEU A 16 -13.46 -6.89 12.49
C LEU A 16 -12.71 -8.19 12.81
N LEU A 17 -13.42 -9.32 12.92
CA LEU A 17 -12.79 -10.62 13.14
C LEU A 17 -11.79 -10.96 12.03
N TRP A 18 -12.16 -10.75 10.77
CA TRP A 18 -11.29 -10.99 9.62
C TRP A 18 -10.04 -10.10 9.65
N LEU A 19 -10.20 -8.81 9.95
CA LEU A 19 -9.09 -7.88 10.13
C LEU A 19 -8.13 -8.35 11.22
N LEU A 20 -8.64 -8.76 12.37
CA LEU A 20 -7.82 -9.25 13.48
C LEU A 20 -7.07 -10.53 13.13
N VAL A 21 -7.72 -11.47 12.46
CA VAL A 21 -7.08 -12.71 11.96
C VAL A 21 -5.96 -12.37 10.97
N PHE A 22 -6.23 -11.46 10.03
CA PHE A 22 -5.23 -11.01 9.07
C PHE A 22 -4.01 -10.37 9.76
N VAL A 23 -4.24 -9.41 10.66
CA VAL A 23 -3.15 -8.71 11.36
C VAL A 23 -2.34 -9.68 12.22
N ALA A 24 -3.00 -10.59 12.95
CA ALA A 24 -2.32 -11.60 13.75
C ALA A 24 -1.48 -12.54 12.88
N SER A 25 -2.03 -13.03 11.77
CA SER A 25 -1.33 -13.90 10.82
C SER A 25 -0.13 -13.19 10.20
N MET A 26 -0.31 -11.94 9.76
CA MET A 26 0.77 -11.11 9.22
C MET A 26 1.90 -10.98 10.23
N LEU A 27 1.61 -10.49 11.44
CA LEU A 27 2.62 -10.30 12.48
C LEU A 27 3.33 -11.61 12.86
N TYR A 28 2.62 -12.73 12.86
CA TYR A 28 3.22 -14.05 13.11
C TYR A 28 4.23 -14.42 12.02
N HIS A 29 3.88 -14.28 10.75
CA HIS A 29 4.74 -14.71 9.63
C HIS A 29 5.86 -13.71 9.31
N THR A 30 5.72 -12.43 9.67
CA THR A 30 6.73 -11.39 9.41
C THR A 30 7.67 -11.15 10.58
N GLY A 31 7.54 -11.91 11.69
CA GLY A 31 8.33 -11.71 12.90
C GLY A 31 8.02 -10.38 13.61
N GLY A 32 6.74 -10.00 13.64
CA GLY A 32 6.25 -8.80 14.33
C GLY A 32 6.29 -7.52 13.50
N ARG A 33 6.53 -7.61 12.18
CA ARG A 33 6.64 -6.45 11.29
C ARG A 33 5.34 -6.21 10.53
N LEU A 34 4.95 -4.94 10.40
CA LEU A 34 3.86 -4.60 9.49
C LEU A 34 4.32 -4.79 8.04
N ALA A 35 3.41 -5.27 7.20
CA ALA A 35 3.60 -5.40 5.76
C ALA A 35 2.27 -5.10 5.06
N LEU A 36 2.33 -4.65 3.82
CA LEU A 36 1.13 -4.56 3.00
C LEU A 36 0.67 -5.97 2.60
N PRO A 37 -0.66 -6.17 2.45
CA PRO A 37 -1.23 -7.48 2.14
C PRO A 37 -0.83 -8.03 0.77
N LEU A 38 -0.51 -7.16 -0.20
CA LEU A 38 -0.11 -7.54 -1.55
C LEU A 38 1.26 -6.96 -1.93
N ASP A 39 2.01 -7.72 -2.70
CA ASP A 39 3.31 -7.39 -3.27
C ASP A 39 3.26 -6.27 -4.30
N ASP A 40 2.17 -6.14 -5.06
CA ASP A 40 1.96 -5.08 -6.06
C ASP A 40 2.27 -3.67 -5.54
N SER A 41 1.88 -3.38 -4.30
CA SER A 41 2.14 -2.06 -3.69
C SER A 41 3.64 -1.77 -3.62
N PHE A 42 4.45 -2.79 -3.31
CA PHE A 42 5.90 -2.66 -3.25
C PHE A 42 6.52 -2.51 -4.64
N ILE A 43 5.92 -3.06 -5.69
CA ILE A 43 6.35 -2.82 -7.08
C ILE A 43 6.23 -1.33 -7.40
N TYR A 44 5.08 -0.71 -7.09
CA TYR A 44 4.89 0.73 -7.27
C TYR A 44 5.86 1.57 -6.45
N PHE A 45 6.10 1.19 -5.19
CA PHE A 45 7.08 1.88 -4.34
C PHE A 45 8.49 1.83 -4.92
N GLN A 46 8.89 0.70 -5.49
CA GLN A 46 10.20 0.58 -6.12
C GLN A 46 10.32 1.48 -7.36
N TYR A 47 9.33 1.48 -8.26
CA TYR A 47 9.33 2.37 -9.42
C TYR A 47 9.30 3.84 -9.02
N ALA A 48 8.52 4.21 -8.00
CA ALA A 48 8.46 5.58 -7.51
C ALA A 48 9.78 6.01 -6.85
N ARG A 49 10.46 5.10 -6.13
CA ARG A 49 11.80 5.33 -5.58
C ARG A 49 12.81 5.59 -6.69
N GLN A 50 12.81 4.75 -7.73
CA GLN A 50 13.71 4.88 -8.87
C GLN A 50 13.45 6.18 -9.64
N ALA A 51 12.18 6.50 -9.89
CA ALA A 51 11.78 7.77 -10.50
C ALA A 51 12.24 8.97 -9.64
N ALA A 52 12.12 8.90 -8.32
CA ALA A 52 12.60 9.95 -7.41
C ALA A 52 14.12 10.15 -7.48
N GLN A 53 14.87 9.12 -7.86
CA GLN A 53 16.33 9.12 -8.03
C GLN A 53 16.79 9.45 -9.47
N GLY A 54 15.86 9.69 -10.40
CA GLY A 54 16.14 10.00 -11.80
C GLY A 54 16.14 8.80 -12.76
N HIS A 55 15.81 7.60 -12.26
CA HIS A 55 15.75 6.36 -13.02
C HIS A 55 14.29 6.02 -13.38
N PHE A 56 13.69 6.82 -14.25
CA PHE A 56 12.27 6.68 -14.59
C PHE A 56 11.99 5.36 -15.33
N LEU A 57 11.01 4.59 -14.83
CA LEU A 57 10.59 3.26 -15.34
C LEU A 57 11.65 2.15 -15.27
N GLU A 58 12.81 2.41 -14.66
CA GLU A 58 13.76 1.37 -14.31
C GLU A 58 13.31 0.71 -13.00
N TYR A 59 13.18 -0.62 -12.97
CA TYR A 59 12.93 -1.32 -11.71
C TYR A 59 14.22 -1.40 -10.87
N ASN A 60 15.33 -1.71 -11.53
CA ASN A 60 16.68 -1.71 -10.97
C ASN A 60 17.53 -0.71 -11.75
N THR A 61 18.39 0.00 -11.05
CA THR A 61 19.25 1.03 -11.65
C THR A 61 20.15 0.42 -12.73
N GLY A 62 20.12 0.99 -13.93
CA GLY A 62 20.89 0.52 -15.09
C GLY A 62 20.24 -0.65 -15.86
N ALA A 63 19.06 -1.11 -15.43
CA ALA A 63 18.24 -2.00 -16.25
C ALA A 63 17.49 -1.19 -17.32
N GLU A 64 17.00 -1.88 -18.34
CA GLU A 64 16.12 -1.24 -19.32
C GLU A 64 14.80 -0.81 -18.67
N PRO A 65 14.24 0.35 -19.06
CA PRO A 65 12.90 0.76 -18.65
C PRO A 65 11.85 -0.31 -18.97
N THR A 66 10.94 -0.60 -18.03
CA THR A 66 9.88 -1.59 -18.24
C THR A 66 8.50 -1.06 -17.87
N ALA A 67 7.45 -1.77 -18.32
CA ALA A 67 6.05 -1.41 -18.08
C ALA A 67 5.46 -2.05 -16.81
N GLY A 68 6.28 -2.40 -15.81
CA GLY A 68 5.79 -3.03 -14.58
C GLY A 68 4.88 -2.13 -13.73
N ALA A 69 5.02 -0.80 -13.87
CA ALA A 69 4.11 0.17 -13.28
C ALA A 69 2.92 0.45 -14.23
N THR A 70 1.83 -0.30 -14.08
CA THR A 70 0.65 -0.18 -14.96
C THR A 70 -0.17 1.10 -14.73
N SER A 71 0.04 1.80 -13.61
CA SER A 71 -0.51 3.13 -13.32
C SER A 71 0.60 4.16 -13.16
N LEU A 72 0.90 4.87 -14.25
CA LEU A 72 1.92 5.93 -14.25
C LEU A 72 1.54 7.07 -13.29
N LEU A 73 0.27 7.47 -13.27
CA LEU A 73 -0.20 8.54 -12.38
C LEU A 73 0.03 8.18 -10.91
N TYR A 74 -0.34 6.96 -10.50
CA TYR A 74 -0.13 6.52 -9.13
C TYR A 74 1.36 6.47 -8.78
N THR A 75 2.21 5.98 -9.68
CA THR A 75 3.67 5.97 -9.49
C THR A 75 4.22 7.38 -9.27
N LEU A 76 3.79 8.35 -10.09
CA LEU A 76 4.23 9.75 -9.97
C LEU A 76 3.71 10.42 -8.71
N LEU A 77 2.50 10.09 -8.23
CA LEU A 77 1.98 10.60 -6.96
C LEU A 77 2.76 10.10 -5.74
N LEU A 78 3.46 8.96 -5.85
CA LEU A 78 4.30 8.41 -4.79
C LEU A 78 5.70 9.04 -4.72
N VAL A 79 6.20 9.61 -5.82
CA VAL A 79 7.54 10.21 -5.93
C VAL A 79 7.81 11.27 -4.85
N PRO A 80 6.89 12.23 -4.56
CA PRO A 80 7.11 13.21 -3.50
C PRO A 80 7.35 12.59 -2.13
N GLY A 81 6.73 11.44 -1.82
CA GLY A 81 6.96 10.72 -0.57
C GLY A 81 8.43 10.32 -0.40
N PHE A 82 9.08 9.86 -1.47
CA PHE A 82 10.51 9.52 -1.44
C PHE A 82 11.42 10.75 -1.36
N TRP A 83 11.05 11.88 -1.97
CA TRP A 83 11.78 13.14 -1.79
C TRP A 83 11.73 13.66 -0.36
N LEU A 84 10.65 13.38 0.37
CA LEU A 84 10.52 13.67 1.80
C LEU A 84 11.29 12.66 2.68
N GLY A 85 11.98 11.68 2.09
CA GLY A 85 12.73 10.67 2.81
C GLY A 85 11.87 9.54 3.40
N LEU A 86 10.61 9.39 2.96
CA LEU A 86 9.76 8.29 3.41
C LEU A 86 10.20 6.99 2.74
N ASP A 87 10.60 5.99 3.54
CA ASP A 87 10.97 4.66 3.08
C ASP A 87 10.25 3.57 3.88
N GLY A 88 10.44 2.30 3.49
CA GLY A 88 9.86 1.14 4.18
C GLY A 88 8.34 1.23 4.35
N MET A 89 7.86 1.26 5.60
CA MET A 89 6.44 1.43 5.90
C MET A 89 5.97 2.89 5.89
N GLY A 90 6.89 3.86 5.90
CA GLY A 90 6.56 5.29 5.77
C GLY A 90 5.87 5.60 4.45
N ILE A 91 6.39 5.04 3.34
CA ILE A 91 5.74 5.19 2.02
C ILE A 91 4.39 4.48 1.95
N ALA A 92 4.21 3.37 2.67
CA ALA A 92 2.92 2.68 2.76
C ALA A 92 1.86 3.52 3.51
N ILE A 93 2.24 4.22 4.58
CA ILE A 93 1.35 5.14 5.27
C ILE A 93 1.01 6.33 4.35
N TYR A 94 2.01 6.87 3.66
CA TYR A 94 1.80 7.94 2.68
C TYR A 94 0.81 7.55 1.58
N SER A 95 0.92 6.35 1.01
CA SER A 95 -0.02 5.87 -0.01
C SER A 95 -1.44 5.71 0.53
N LEU A 96 -1.60 5.26 1.78
CA LEU A 96 -2.92 5.16 2.43
C LEU A 96 -3.54 6.54 2.67
N VAL A 97 -2.75 7.53 3.11
CA VAL A 97 -3.21 8.91 3.28
C VAL A 97 -3.65 9.50 1.94
N LEU A 98 -2.86 9.31 0.88
CA LEU A 98 -3.26 9.73 -0.47
C LEU A 98 -4.60 9.11 -0.88
N GLY A 99 -4.75 7.79 -0.71
CA GLY A 99 -6.02 7.10 -1.01
C GLY A 99 -7.19 7.64 -0.19
N GLY A 100 -6.99 7.88 1.11
CA GLY A 100 -8.01 8.45 1.99
C GLY A 100 -8.44 9.86 1.62
N VAL A 101 -7.50 10.71 1.19
CA VAL A 101 -7.80 12.08 0.71
C VAL A 101 -8.62 12.06 -0.58
N TRP A 102 -8.38 11.11 -1.47
CA TRP A 102 -9.09 11.01 -2.76
C TRP A 102 -10.42 10.24 -2.69
N LEU A 103 -10.65 9.44 -1.64
CA LEU A 103 -11.91 8.71 -1.41
C LEU A 103 -12.89 9.47 -0.50
N GLY A 104 -12.47 10.57 0.11
CA GLY A 104 -13.31 11.47 0.93
C GLY A 104 -14.06 12.49 0.08
#